data_AF-A0A356D726-F1
#
_entry.id   AF-A0A356D726-F1
#
_cell.length_a   1.000
_cell.length_b   1.000
_cell.length_c   1.000
_cell.angle_alpha   90.00
_cell.angle_beta   90.00
_cell.angle_gamma   90.00
#
_symmetry.space_group_name_H-M   'P 1'
#
loop_
_entity.id
_entity.type
_entity.pdbx_description
1 polymer ?
#
loop_
_entity_poly.entity_id
_entity_poly.type
_entity_poly.pdbx_seq_one_letter_code
_entity_poly.pdbx_strand_id
1 'polypeptide(L)'
;MLTITPNLSIISPTEMTSVIPSGIPIEDKVKKLFAEYSVSVSQEKAALMDNVNSIDPSNPTQLLQFQNRVGNYSLTMNMISTLTHKSVSAIDTVLKAQ
;
A
#
# COMPACT_ATOMS: atom_id res chain seq x y z
N MET A 1 -17.18 -2.22 25.49
CA MET A 1 -16.09 -1.58 24.73
C MET A 1 -15.43 -2.67 23.90
N LEU A 2 -15.80 -2.81 22.61
CA LEU A 2 -15.21 -3.82 21.72
C LEU A 2 -13.84 -3.32 21.25
N THR A 3 -12.79 -3.99 21.70
CA THR A 3 -11.41 -3.69 21.33
C THR A 3 -11.20 -4.05 19.86
N ILE A 4 -11.08 -3.05 19.00
CA ILE A 4 -10.72 -3.25 17.59
C ILE A 4 -9.20 -3.46 17.57
N THR A 5 -8.77 -4.71 17.58
CA THR A 5 -7.37 -5.07 17.35
C THR A 5 -7.11 -4.94 15.85
N PRO A 6 -6.26 -4.01 15.37
CA PRO A 6 -5.85 -4.01 13.97
C PRO A 6 -5.05 -5.29 13.74
N ASN A 7 -5.60 -6.22 12.97
CA ASN A 7 -4.86 -7.38 12.51
C ASN A 7 -3.89 -6.89 11.44
N LEU A 8 -2.69 -6.49 11.89
CA LEU A 8 -1.58 -6.09 11.06
C LEU A 8 -1.03 -7.35 10.39
N SER A 9 -1.66 -7.80 9.30
CA SER A 9 -0.99 -8.66 8.33
C SER A 9 0.03 -7.80 7.60
N ILE A 10 1.15 -7.52 8.28
CA ILE A 10 2.39 -7.21 7.59
C ILE A 10 2.61 -8.42 6.69
N ILE A 11 2.51 -8.20 5.39
CA ILE A 11 2.89 -9.17 4.37
C ILE A 11 4.26 -9.71 4.81
N SER A 12 4.30 -10.97 5.25
CA SER A 12 5.58 -11.59 5.58
C SER A 12 6.43 -11.50 4.31
N PRO A 13 7.66 -10.97 4.37
CA PRO A 13 8.54 -10.91 3.20
C PRO A 13 8.80 -12.31 2.59
N THR A 14 8.43 -13.37 3.31
CA THR A 14 8.51 -14.78 2.92
C THR A 14 7.48 -15.24 1.87
N GLU A 15 6.38 -14.50 1.62
CA GLU A 15 5.40 -14.89 0.57
C GLU A 15 5.63 -14.22 -0.79
N MET A 16 6.59 -13.29 -0.89
CA MET A 16 7.18 -12.96 -2.19
C MET A 16 8.15 -14.08 -2.56
N THR A 17 7.62 -15.19 -3.08
CA THR A 17 8.46 -16.10 -3.87
C THR A 17 9.01 -15.27 -5.03
N SER A 18 10.25 -14.85 -4.85
CA SER A 18 11.01 -14.02 -5.77
C SER A 18 11.19 -14.75 -7.09
N VAL A 19 10.31 -14.49 -8.05
CA VAL A 19 10.54 -14.80 -9.48
C VAL A 19 11.23 -13.63 -10.18
N ILE A 20 11.92 -12.77 -9.44
CA ILE A 20 12.77 -11.74 -10.02
C ILE A 20 14.16 -12.36 -10.16
N PRO A 21 14.56 -12.83 -11.36
CA PRO A 21 15.88 -13.38 -11.56
C PRO A 21 16.94 -12.37 -11.10
N SER A 22 17.98 -12.87 -10.44
CA SER A 22 19.06 -12.10 -9.79
C SER A 22 20.01 -11.39 -10.77
N GLY A 23 19.49 -10.87 -11.88
CA GLY A 23 20.25 -10.18 -12.93
C GLY A 23 19.51 -9.00 -13.59
N ILE A 24 18.34 -8.60 -13.10
CA ILE A 24 17.61 -7.45 -13.63
C ILE A 24 18.15 -6.16 -12.99
N PRO A 25 18.44 -5.10 -13.78
CA PRO A 25 18.80 -3.78 -13.24
C PRO A 25 17.80 -3.31 -12.19
N ILE A 26 18.30 -2.65 -11.14
CA ILE A 26 17.47 -2.12 -10.05
C ILE A 26 16.35 -1.19 -10.59
N GLU A 27 16.67 -0.43 -11.64
CA GLU A 27 15.73 0.47 -12.31
C GLU A 27 14.53 -0.28 -12.89
N ASP A 28 14.78 -1.34 -13.65
CA ASP A 28 13.73 -2.15 -14.28
C ASP A 28 12.89 -2.89 -13.23
N LYS A 29 13.54 -3.35 -12.14
CA LYS A 29 12.85 -3.93 -10.99
C LYS A 29 11.89 -2.93 -10.33
N VAL A 30 12.35 -1.70 -10.09
CA VAL A 30 11.54 -0.64 -9.48
C VAL A 30 10.39 -0.25 -10.41
N LYS A 31 10.65 -0.07 -11.71
CA LYS A 31 9.61 0.26 -12.71
C LYS A 31 8.51 -0.80 -12.73
N LYS A 32 8.88 -2.08 -12.76
CA LYS A 32 7.92 -3.19 -12.75
C LYS A 32 7.06 -3.19 -11.48
N LEU A 33 7.70 -3.16 -10.31
CA LEU A 33 6.99 -3.16 -9.03
C LEU A 33 6.08 -1.94 -8.87
N PHE A 34 6.54 -0.76 -9.31
CA PHE A 34 5.74 0.46 -9.28
C PHE A 34 4.53 0.37 -10.21
N ALA A 35 4.70 -0.15 -11.43
CA ALA A 35 3.60 -0.31 -12.38
C ALA A 35 2.54 -1.29 -11.86
N GLU A 36 2.96 -2.46 -11.37
CA GLU A 36 2.07 -3.46 -10.76
C GLU A 36 1.32 -2.87 -9.56
N TYR A 37 2.03 -2.18 -8.67
CA TYR A 37 1.45 -1.57 -7.49
C TYR A 37 0.48 -0.43 -7.83
N SER A 38 0.81 0.42 -8.81
CA SER A 38 -0.05 1.54 -9.23
C SER A 38 -1.40 1.07 -9.78
N VAL A 39 -1.38 -0.02 -10.55
CA VAL A 39 -2.61 -0.65 -11.04
C VAL A 39 -3.45 -1.18 -9.88
N SER A 40 -2.81 -1.92 -8.95
CA SER A 40 -3.48 -2.49 -7.77
C SER A 40 -4.11 -1.40 -6.89
N VAL A 41 -3.40 -0.31 -6.60
CA VAL A 41 -3.91 0.83 -5.82
C VAL A 41 -5.09 1.51 -6.51
N SER A 42 -5.01 1.71 -7.82
CA SER A 42 -6.09 2.34 -8.59
C SER A 42 -7.35 1.50 -8.56
N GLN A 43 -7.21 0.17 -8.73
CA GLN A 43 -8.30 -0.79 -8.62
C GLN A 43 -8.90 -0.82 -7.21
N GLU A 44 -8.06 -0.81 -6.17
CA GLU A 44 -8.52 -0.81 -4.78
C GLU A 44 -9.31 0.47 -4.47
N LYS A 45 -8.83 1.63 -4.93
CA LYS A 45 -9.55 2.90 -4.78
C LYS A 45 -10.93 2.85 -5.47
N ALA A 46 -10.98 2.35 -6.70
CA ALA A 46 -12.25 2.20 -7.42
C ALA A 46 -13.20 1.24 -6.69
N ALA A 47 -12.69 0.09 -6.24
CA ALA A 47 -13.47 -0.87 -5.47
C ALA A 47 -13.99 -0.28 -4.15
N LEU A 48 -13.20 0.55 -3.46
CA LEU A 48 -13.66 1.26 -2.26
C LEU A 48 -14.79 2.24 -2.58
N MET A 49 -14.67 3.00 -3.67
CA MET A 49 -15.73 3.92 -4.12
C MET A 49 -17.02 3.19 -4.50
N ASP A 50 -16.90 2.06 -5.19
CA ASP A 50 -18.05 1.22 -5.54
C ASP A 50 -18.70 0.60 -4.29
N ASN A 51 -17.88 0.16 -3.33
CA ASN A 51 -18.35 -0.38 -2.07
C ASN A 51 -19.20 0.65 -1.31
N VAL A 52 -18.78 1.91 -1.21
CA VAL A 52 -19.57 2.98 -0.55
C VAL A 52 -21.00 3.06 -1.09
N ASN A 53 -21.17 2.92 -2.41
CA ASN A 53 -22.48 3.01 -3.05
C ASN A 53 -23.37 1.78 -2.82
N SER A 54 -22.78 0.66 -2.38
CA SER A 54 -23.45 -0.64 -2.21
C SER A 54 -23.62 -1.08 -0.75
N ILE A 55 -22.94 -0.42 0.19
CA ILE A 55 -23.02 -0.76 1.61
C ILE A 55 -24.35 -0.29 2.18
N ASP A 56 -25.02 -1.16 2.92
CA ASP A 56 -26.18 -0.80 3.71
C ASP A 56 -25.74 0.07 4.92
N PRO A 57 -26.14 1.35 4.98
CA PRO A 57 -25.77 2.25 6.07
C PRO A 57 -26.37 1.84 7.43
N SER A 58 -27.34 0.92 7.45
CA SER A 58 -27.94 0.39 8.67
C SER A 58 -27.19 -0.83 9.20
N ASN A 59 -26.21 -1.37 8.47
CA ASN A 59 -25.46 -2.56 8.86
C ASN A 59 -24.09 -2.19 9.47
N PRO A 60 -23.95 -2.16 10.81
CA PRO A 60 -22.72 -1.72 11.47
C PRO A 60 -21.52 -2.63 11.20
N THR A 61 -21.75 -3.92 10.92
CA THR A 61 -20.67 -4.86 10.60
C THR A 61 -20.06 -4.54 9.23
N GLN A 62 -20.89 -4.26 8.22
CA GLN A 62 -20.41 -3.87 6.89
C GLN A 62 -19.68 -2.53 6.94
N LEU A 63 -20.20 -1.56 7.71
CA LEU A 63 -19.55 -0.27 7.91
C LEU A 63 -18.18 -0.40 8.59
N LEU A 64 -18.06 -1.24 9.61
CA LEU A 64 -16.79 -1.49 10.29
C LEU A 64 -15.76 -2.12 9.35
N GLN A 65 -16.17 -3.12 8.56
CA GLN A 65 -15.27 -3.75 7.57
C GLN A 65 -14.81 -2.75 6.52
N PHE A 66 -15.73 -1.94 6.01
CA PHE A 66 -15.41 -0.88 5.07
C PHE A 66 -14.43 0.14 5.65
N GLN A 67 -14.68 0.62 6.88
CA GLN A 67 -13.79 1.54 7.58
C GLN A 67 -12.38 0.96 7.76
N ASN A 68 -12.26 -0.31 8.14
CA ASN A 68 -10.96 -0.98 8.25
C ASN A 68 -10.23 -1.01 6.90
N ARG A 69 -10.94 -1.33 5.82
CA ARG A 69 -10.36 -1.38 4.47
C ARG A 69 -9.88 -0.01 3.99
N VAL A 70 -10.69 1.03 4.18
CA VAL A 70 -10.29 2.43 3.89
C VAL A 70 -9.10 2.87 4.75
N GLY A 71 -9.11 2.53 6.04
CA GLY A 71 -8.01 2.81 6.96
C GLY A 71 -6.70 2.18 6.50
N ASN A 72 -6.73 0.91 6.12
CA ASN A 72 -5.57 0.18 5.60
C ASN A 72 -5.04 0.78 4.28
N TYR A 73 -5.93 1.17 3.37
CA TYR A 73 -5.55 1.86 2.14
C TYR A 73 -4.83 3.19 2.43
N SER A 74 -5.41 4.02 3.31
CA SER A 74 -4.82 5.31 3.71
C SER A 74 -3.46 5.14 4.38
N LEU A 75 -3.34 4.19 5.30
CA LEU A 75 -2.10 3.90 6.01
C LEU A 75 -0.98 3.48 5.03
N THR A 76 -1.29 2.55 4.12
CA THR A 76 -0.32 2.06 3.13
C THR A 76 0.18 3.20 2.23
N MET A 77 -0.72 4.07 1.74
CA MET A 77 -0.29 5.20 0.89
C MET A 77 0.55 6.23 1.65
N ASN A 78 0.23 6.48 2.93
CA ASN A 78 1.05 7.36 3.76
C ASN A 78 2.46 6.79 3.98
N MET A 79 2.58 5.47 4.23
CA MET A 79 3.88 4.82 4.37
C MET A 79 4.70 4.92 3.08
N ILE A 80 4.09 4.64 1.93
CA ILE A 80 4.78 4.70 0.63
C ILE A 80 5.23 6.12 0.30
N SER A 81 4.36 7.11 0.50
CA SER A 81 4.70 8.53 0.32
C SER A 81 5.88 8.93 1.23
N THR A 82 5.82 8.56 2.51
CA THR A 82 6.88 8.85 3.49
C THR A 82 8.19 8.18 3.12
N LEU A 83 8.16 6.90 2.75
CA LEU A 83 9.36 6.16 2.37
C LEU A 83 9.98 6.75 1.10
N THR A 84 9.15 7.03 0.09
CA THR A 84 9.59 7.67 -1.17
C THR A 84 10.28 9.00 -0.90
N HIS A 85 9.64 9.86 -0.10
CA HIS A 85 10.19 11.16 0.26
C HIS A 85 11.53 11.05 1.00
N LYS A 86 11.63 10.11 1.96
CA LYS A 86 12.87 9.87 2.72
C LYS A 86 13.98 9.30 1.85
N SER A 87 13.66 8.38 0.93
CA SER A 87 14.64 7.82 -0.01
C SER A 87 15.22 8.88 -0.93
N VAL A 88 14.38 9.72 -1.54
CA VAL A 88 14.84 10.83 -2.39
C VAL A 88 15.67 11.82 -1.58
N SER A 89 15.20 12.19 -0.38
CA SER A 89 15.94 13.11 0.50
C SER A 89 17.33 12.59 0.89
N ALA A 90 17.46 11.27 1.12
CA ALA A 90 18.75 10.64 1.39
C ALA A 90 19.70 10.72 0.19
N ILE A 91 19.19 10.47 -1.03
CA ILE A 91 19.95 10.59 -2.28
C ILE A 91 20.43 12.05 -2.46
N ASP A 92 19.53 13.02 -2.32
CA ASP A 92 19.86 14.45 -2.44
C ASP A 92 20.93 14.87 -1.42
N THR A 93 20.86 14.35 -0.20
CA THR A 93 21.85 14.64 0.85
C THR A 93 23.24 14.14 0.45
N VAL A 94 23.33 12.92 -0.11
CA VAL A 94 24.61 12.35 -0.57
C VAL A 94 25.16 13.08 -1.80
N LEU A 95 24.30 13.51 -2.72
CA LEU A 95 24.71 14.25 -3.92
C LEU A 95 25.21 15.67 -3.57
N LYS A 96 24.59 16.35 -2.60
CA LYS A 96 25.02 17.70 -2.17
C LYS A 96 26.25 17.71 -1.26
N ALA A 97 26.59 16.56 -0.65
CA ALA A 97 27.75 16.42 0.22
C ALA A 97 29.06 16.14 -0.55
N GLN A 98 28.98 15.94 -1.87
CA GLN A 98 30.13 15.82 -2.79
C GLN A 98 30.46 17.19 -3.40
#